data_AF-X1B3B2-F1
#
_entry.id   AF-X1B3B2-F1
#
_cell.length_a   1.000
_cell.length_b   1.000
_cell.length_c   1.000
_cell.angle_alpha   90.00
_cell.angle_beta   90.00
_cell.angle_gamma   90.00
#
_symmetry.space_group_name_H-M   'P 1'
#
loop_
_entity.id
_entity.type
_entity.pdbx_description
1 polymer ?
#
loop_
_entity_poly.entity_id
_entity_poly.type
_entity_poly.pdbx_seq_one_letter_code
_entity_poly.pdbx_strand_id
1 'polypeptide(L)'
;METALIIADILSAVAVALMLFVLKTNIKHEKRIQRMENDLYLNPGNPTSMPLTQQVFNLQKDVSSIKESIGKLNDMMTHFYNSNFKK
;
A
#
# COMPACT_ATOMS: atom_id res chain seq x y z
N MET A 1 -11.25 -59.41 -8.92
CA MET A 1 -11.21 -58.36 -9.97
C MET A 1 -12.18 -57.24 -9.61
N GLU A 2 -13.44 -57.54 -9.30
CA GLU A 2 -14.45 -56.57 -8.87
C GLU A 2 -14.07 -55.77 -7.62
N THR A 3 -13.50 -56.41 -6.61
CA THR A 3 -13.08 -55.75 -5.36
C THR A 3 -11.99 -54.69 -5.59
N ALA A 4 -11.08 -54.94 -6.55
CA ALA A 4 -10.02 -54.01 -6.88
C ALA A 4 -10.55 -52.76 -7.63
N LEU A 5 -11.55 -52.96 -8.50
CA LEU A 5 -12.28 -51.88 -9.17
C LEU A 5 -13.02 -50.99 -8.17
N ILE A 6 -13.74 -51.59 -7.22
CA ILE A 6 -14.45 -50.84 -6.15
C ILE A 6 -13.46 -50.01 -5.31
N ILE A 7 -12.30 -50.59 -4.96
CA ILE A 7 -11.28 -49.86 -4.20
C ILE A 7 -10.71 -48.69 -5.03
N ALA A 8 -10.45 -48.89 -6.31
CA ALA A 8 -9.94 -47.84 -7.20
C ALA A 8 -10.93 -46.68 -7.35
N ASP A 9 -12.23 -46.96 -7.45
CA ASP A 9 -13.27 -45.93 -7.53
C ASP A 9 -13.37 -45.11 -6.24
N ILE A 10 -13.30 -45.78 -5.07
CA ILE A 10 -13.30 -45.09 -3.77
C ILE A 10 -12.07 -44.19 -3.64
N LEU A 11 -10.88 -44.69 -3.98
CA LEU A 11 -9.65 -43.90 -3.93
C LEU A 11 -9.69 -42.70 -4.88
N SER A 12 -10.25 -42.89 -6.07
CA SER A 12 -10.41 -41.81 -7.05
C SER A 12 -11.37 -40.73 -6.55
N ALA A 13 -12.50 -41.12 -5.95
CA ALA A 13 -13.44 -40.18 -5.35
C ALA A 13 -12.81 -39.36 -4.22
N VAL A 14 -12.01 -40.01 -3.35
CA VAL A 14 -11.27 -39.32 -2.27
C VAL A 14 -10.24 -38.34 -2.84
N ALA A 15 -9.50 -38.74 -3.88
CA ALA A 15 -8.52 -37.88 -4.52
C ALA A 15 -9.17 -36.63 -5.13
N VAL A 16 -10.29 -36.79 -5.84
CA VAL A 16 -11.05 -35.66 -6.41
C VAL A 16 -11.58 -34.74 -5.31
N ALA A 17 -12.10 -35.29 -4.22
CA ALA A 17 -12.58 -34.48 -3.09
C ALA A 17 -11.47 -33.63 -2.46
N LEU A 18 -10.27 -34.20 -2.29
CA LEU A 18 -9.10 -33.47 -1.78
C LEU A 18 -8.66 -32.36 -2.75
N MET A 19 -8.64 -32.63 -4.07
CA MET A 19 -8.32 -31.61 -5.07
C MET A 19 -9.33 -30.44 -5.04
N LEU A 20 -10.62 -30.73 -4.91
CA LEU A 20 -11.66 -29.69 -4.79
C LEU A 20 -11.51 -28.86 -3.51
N PHE A 21 -11.11 -29.49 -2.40
CA PHE A 21 -10.83 -28.79 -1.14
C PHE A 21 -9.64 -27.83 -1.27
N VAL A 22 -8.54 -28.28 -1.89
CA VAL A 22 -7.37 -27.45 -2.18
C VAL A 22 -7.75 -26.29 -3.11
N LEU A 23 -8.51 -26.56 -4.18
CA LEU A 23 -8.98 -25.54 -5.11
C LEU A 23 -9.82 -24.46 -4.41
N LYS A 24 -10.77 -24.87 -3.55
CA LYS A 24 -11.58 -23.94 -2.75
C LYS A 24 -10.72 -23.05 -1.86
N THR A 25 -9.67 -23.61 -1.28
CA THR A 25 -8.72 -22.88 -0.43
C THR A 25 -7.90 -21.88 -1.25
N ASN A 26 -7.41 -22.27 -2.43
CA ASN A 26 -6.69 -21.40 -3.35
C ASN A 26 -7.54 -20.22 -3.80
N ILE A 27 -8.81 -20.44 -4.18
CA ILE A 27 -9.74 -19.35 -4.55
C ILE A 27 -9.91 -18.35 -3.39
N LYS A 28 -9.97 -18.84 -2.14
CA LYS A 28 -10.07 -17.97 -0.96
C LYS A 28 -8.80 -17.15 -0.77
N HIS A 29 -7.63 -17.73 -1.02
CA HIS A 29 -6.34 -17.02 -0.94
C HIS A 29 -6.22 -15.97 -2.04
N GLU A 30 -6.58 -16.29 -3.27
CA GLU A 30 -6.55 -15.36 -4.40
C GLU A 30 -7.45 -14.13 -4.14
N LYS A 31 -8.68 -14.34 -3.66
CA LYS A 31 -9.57 -13.23 -3.25
C LYS A 31 -9.03 -12.39 -2.08
N ARG A 32 -8.16 -12.94 -1.24
CA ARG A 32 -7.49 -12.18 -0.17
C ARG A 32 -6.32 -11.38 -0.74
N ILE A 33 -5.53 -11.97 -1.63
CA ILE A 33 -4.42 -11.32 -2.31
C ILE A 33 -4.92 -10.13 -3.13
N GLN A 34 -5.95 -10.30 -3.95
CA GLN A 34 -6.54 -9.21 -4.72
C GLN A 34 -7.03 -8.06 -3.84
N ARG A 35 -7.60 -8.34 -2.66
CA ARG A 35 -7.98 -7.29 -1.71
C ARG A 35 -6.77 -6.56 -1.16
N MET A 36 -5.72 -7.29 -0.77
CA MET A 36 -4.47 -6.68 -0.30
C MET A 36 -3.79 -5.86 -1.40
N GLU A 37 -3.78 -6.32 -2.66
CA GLU A 37 -3.23 -5.57 -3.79
C GLU A 37 -4.05 -4.31 -4.07
N ASN A 38 -5.38 -4.39 -4.03
CA ASN A 38 -6.23 -3.22 -4.17
C ASN A 38 -5.99 -2.22 -3.02
N ASP A 39 -5.85 -2.69 -1.79
CA ASP A 39 -5.54 -1.84 -0.64
C ASP A 39 -4.14 -1.22 -0.74
N LEU A 40 -3.16 -1.93 -1.31
CA LEU A 40 -1.78 -1.46 -1.48
C LEU A 40 -1.64 -0.45 -2.62
N TYR A 41 -2.19 -0.78 -3.79
CA TYR A 41 -1.91 -0.06 -5.03
C TYR A 41 -3.04 0.87 -5.47
N LEU A 42 -4.29 0.56 -5.14
CA LEU A 42 -5.45 1.31 -5.63
C LEU A 42 -6.09 2.22 -4.57
N ASN A 43 -5.72 2.07 -3.30
CA ASN A 43 -6.26 2.92 -2.23
C ASN A 43 -5.53 4.28 -2.22
N PRO A 44 -6.21 5.39 -2.55
CA PRO A 44 -5.60 6.72 -2.64
C PRO A 44 -5.09 7.26 -1.29
N GLY A 45 -5.48 6.65 -0.16
CA GLY A 45 -4.95 6.97 1.16
C GLY A 45 -3.71 6.16 1.56
N ASN A 46 -3.23 5.24 0.71
CA ASN A 46 -2.10 4.38 1.06
C ASN A 46 -0.77 5.05 0.68
N PRO A 47 0.15 5.30 1.65
CA PRO A 47 1.47 5.84 1.38
C PRO A 47 2.36 4.94 0.50
N THR A 48 1.97 3.68 0.21
CA THR A 48 2.68 2.83 -0.76
C THR A 48 2.13 2.91 -2.19
N SER A 49 0.97 3.55 -2.41
CA SER A 49 0.41 3.78 -3.75
C SER A 49 1.17 4.84 -4.55
N MET A 50 1.88 5.74 -3.86
CA MET A 50 2.78 6.73 -4.47
C MET A 50 4.22 6.21 -4.41
N PRO A 51 4.97 6.19 -5.53
CA PRO A 51 6.39 5.84 -5.51
C PRO A 51 7.15 6.65 -4.45
N LEU A 52 8.03 5.99 -3.69
CA LEU A 52 8.83 6.65 -2.64
C LEU A 52 9.58 7.88 -3.16
N THR A 53 10.08 7.83 -4.40
CA THR A 53 10.73 8.95 -5.08
C THR A 53 9.82 10.17 -5.20
N GLN A 54 8.54 9.96 -5.47
CA GLN A 54 7.55 11.03 -5.60
C GLN A 54 7.12 11.58 -4.24
N GLN A 55 7.06 10.73 -3.21
CA GLN A 55 6.85 11.19 -1.83
C GLN A 55 8.01 12.07 -1.35
N VAL A 56 9.25 11.65 -1.60
CA VAL A 56 10.46 12.43 -1.26
C VAL A 56 10.47 13.76 -2.03
N PHE A 57 10.12 13.75 -3.32
CA PHE A 57 10.01 14.96 -4.12
C PHE A 57 8.95 15.93 -3.57
N ASN A 58 7.77 15.42 -3.20
CA ASN A 58 6.71 16.24 -2.61
C ASN A 58 7.15 16.84 -1.27
N LEU A 59 7.77 16.04 -0.40
CA LEU A 59 8.35 16.52 0.86
C LEU A 59 9.42 17.59 0.64
N GLN A 60 10.30 17.43 -0.35
CA GLN A 60 11.30 18.43 -0.70
C GLN A 60 10.64 19.75 -1.12
N LYS A 61 9.55 19.69 -1.89
CA LYS A 61 8.78 20.86 -2.30
C LYS A 61 8.15 21.56 -1.11
N ASP A 62 7.54 20.82 -0.21
CA ASP A 62 6.90 21.36 1.00
C ASP A 62 7.94 22.04 1.92
N VAL A 63 9.07 21.38 2.16
CA VAL A 63 10.19 21.95 2.94
C VAL A 63 10.74 23.22 2.29
N SER A 64 10.82 23.26 0.95
CA SER A 64 11.27 24.46 0.23
C SER A 64 10.29 25.63 0.40
N SER A 65 8.99 25.37 0.32
CA SER A 65 7.95 26.38 0.57
C SER A 65 7.96 26.90 2.01
N ILE A 66 8.22 26.02 2.98
CA ILE A 66 8.36 26.41 4.39
C ILE A 66 9.59 27.30 4.55
N LYS A 67 10.73 26.94 3.94
CA LYS A 67 11.96 27.74 3.98
C LYS A 67 11.74 29.15 3.43
N GLU A 68 11.04 29.28 2.30
CA GLU A 68 10.71 30.59 1.72
C GLU A 68 9.81 31.42 2.65
N SER A 69 8.80 30.78 3.26
CA SER A 69 7.90 31.44 4.19
C SER A 69 8.64 31.95 5.43
N ILE A 70 9.55 31.14 5.99
CA ILE A 70 10.41 31.55 7.11
C ILE A 70 11.33 32.70 6.72
N GLY A 71 11.91 32.67 5.51
CA GLY A 71 12.74 33.75 4.99
C GLY A 71 11.98 35.09 4.95
N LYS A 72 10.78 35.10 4.37
CA LYS A 72 9.91 36.28 4.35
C LYS A 72 9.55 36.77 5.74
N LEU A 73 9.27 35.85 6.67
CA LEU A 73 8.97 36.17 8.06
C LEU A 73 10.15 36.82 8.77
N ASN A 74 11.35 36.31 8.53
CA ASN A 74 12.59 36.87 9.06
C ASN A 74 12.87 38.27 8.49
N ASP A 75 12.66 38.47 7.19
CA ASP A 75 12.81 39.78 6.54
C ASP A 75 11.82 40.80 7.12
N MET A 76 10.54 40.42 7.26
CA MET A 76 9.52 41.27 7.88
C MET A 76 9.87 41.61 9.33
N MET A 77 10.31 40.64 10.12
CA MET A 77 10.71 40.87 11.51
C MET A 77 11.92 41.79 11.59
N THR A 78 12.90 41.62 10.71
CA THR A 78 14.09 42.48 10.63
C THR A 78 13.70 43.91 10.25
N HIS A 79 12.81 44.08 9.28
CA HIS A 79 12.27 45.39 8.92
C HIS A 79 11.51 46.04 10.09
N PHE A 80 10.60 45.31 10.73
CA PHE A 80 9.86 45.78 11.89
C PHE A 80 10.80 46.21 13.04
N TYR A 81 11.82 45.40 13.33
CA TYR A 81 12.81 45.71 14.34
C TYR A 81 13.57 46.99 14.01
N ASN A 82 14.04 47.11 12.77
CA ASN A 82 14.77 48.28 12.31
C ASN A 82 13.91 49.55 12.32
N SER A 83 12.65 49.47 11.93
CA SER A 83 11.73 50.62 11.88
C SER A 83 11.23 51.10 13.24
N ASN A 84 11.17 50.22 14.25
CA ASN A 84 10.58 50.57 15.56
C ASN A 84 11.60 50.67 16.70
N PHE A 85 12.78 50.04 16.57
CA PHE A 85 13.75 49.95 17.67
C PHE A 85 15.17 50.41 17.28
N LYS A 86 15.48 50.53 15.99
CA LYS A 86 16.82 50.94 15.53
C LYS A 86 16.84 52.43 15.14
N LYS A 87 16.76 53.27 16.18
CA LYS A 87 16.81 54.75 16.18
C LYS A 87 15.67 55.47 15.47
#